data_AF-A0A256YMN7-F1
#
_entry.id   AF-A0A256YMN7-F1
#
_cell.length_a   1.000
_cell.length_b   1.000
_cell.length_c   1.000
_cell.angle_alpha   90.00
_cell.angle_beta   90.00
_cell.angle_gamma   90.00
#
_symmetry.space_group_name_H-M   'P 1'
#
loop_
_entity.id
_entity.type
_entity.pdbx_description
1 polymer ?
#
loop_
_entity_poly.entity_id
_entity_poly.type
_entity_poly.pdbx_seq_one_letter_code
_entity_poly.pdbx_strand_id
1 'polypeptide(L)'
;MTKKFILLMICINCASAQLLINEIMYNPSKEQGSDSYNEWIELFNPTNDSINIENWTLCGDKLIPGYVNHTDGKIRFNLTTIVPPGKYALITDGGTGTEVYENFNVNLSSVALHTNSSSICNGLSNDFGELSLRNSEGILIDFVNYSQSWGANGDGKTIERSNSSEWNYSRVYNGTPGFENSLFMPTSTTTTSTTSTTTTTTTTSTTSTTTLPRPRRRHHYPPRDTTSTTTSTTTITTTTTTTTSTTTSSTTTTTTTTTTTAAKTTTSTSTTATLRKVQAPEPVGKAISSPKESGSDMLLTIIPILFLIISTGYLTSKRTKKKKGHRDL
;
A
#
# COMPACT_ATOMS: atom_id res chain seq x y z
N MET A 1 -26.98 61.36 -11.22
CA MET A 1 -25.84 60.43 -11.20
C MET A 1 -26.24 59.16 -10.45
N THR A 2 -26.61 58.10 -11.16
CA THR A 2 -26.98 56.81 -10.56
C THR A 2 -25.72 55.99 -10.28
N LYS A 3 -25.42 55.74 -9.01
CA LYS A 3 -24.30 54.88 -8.60
C LYS A 3 -24.67 53.43 -8.93
N LYS A 4 -24.00 52.84 -9.92
CA LYS A 4 -24.01 51.39 -10.15
C LYS A 4 -23.21 50.72 -9.02
N PHE A 5 -23.91 49.99 -8.15
CA PHE A 5 -23.29 49.07 -7.22
C PHE A 5 -22.88 47.82 -8.02
N ILE A 6 -21.57 47.62 -8.19
CA ILE A 6 -21.02 46.36 -8.68
C ILE A 6 -20.97 45.44 -7.47
N LEU A 7 -21.87 44.46 -7.43
CA LEU A 7 -21.80 43.35 -6.49
C LEU A 7 -20.67 42.42 -6.94
N LEU A 8 -19.50 42.59 -6.33
CA LEU A 8 -18.38 41.66 -6.46
C LEU A 8 -18.74 40.38 -5.68
N MET A 9 -19.26 39.38 -6.39
CA MET A 9 -19.41 38.01 -5.87
C MET A 9 -18.02 37.42 -5.69
N ILE A 10 -17.51 37.51 -4.47
CA ILE A 10 -16.31 36.78 -4.04
C ILE A 10 -16.74 35.31 -3.94
N CYS A 11 -16.48 34.54 -4.98
CA CYS A 11 -16.53 33.08 -4.95
C CYS A 11 -15.38 32.62 -4.05
N ILE A 12 -15.65 32.52 -2.75
CA ILE A 12 -14.75 31.80 -1.84
C ILE A 12 -14.85 30.34 -2.28
N ASN A 13 -13.96 29.91 -3.16
CA ASN A 13 -13.68 28.49 -3.39
C ASN A 13 -13.01 27.95 -2.12
N CYS A 14 -13.79 27.83 -1.05
CA CYS A 14 -13.49 26.84 -0.05
C CYS A 14 -13.77 25.52 -0.77
N ALA A 15 -12.71 24.89 -1.28
CA ALA A 15 -12.78 23.54 -1.82
C ALA A 15 -13.24 22.62 -0.68
N SER A 16 -14.54 22.59 -0.43
CA SER A 16 -15.16 21.61 0.43
C SER A 16 -14.96 20.30 -0.28
N ALA A 17 -14.26 19.37 0.37
CA ALA A 17 -14.23 18.00 -0.09
C ALA A 17 -15.70 17.55 -0.20
N GLN A 18 -16.14 17.21 -1.41
CA GLN A 18 -17.54 16.97 -1.75
C GLN A 18 -17.66 15.70 -2.57
N LEU A 19 -18.86 15.12 -2.62
CA LEU A 19 -19.13 13.94 -3.42
C LEU A 19 -19.01 14.28 -4.91
N LEU A 20 -18.36 13.41 -5.68
CA LEU A 20 -18.03 13.66 -7.08
C LEU A 20 -18.77 12.69 -8.00
N ILE A 21 -19.18 13.15 -9.18
CA ILE A 21 -19.51 12.28 -10.32
C ILE A 21 -18.18 11.70 -10.83
N ASN A 22 -18.01 10.39 -10.79
CA ASN A 22 -16.70 9.73 -10.89
C ASN A 22 -16.50 8.93 -12.18
N GLU A 23 -17.52 8.20 -12.61
CA GLU A 23 -17.46 7.33 -13.79
C GLU A 23 -18.85 7.26 -14.44
N ILE A 24 -18.90 7.21 -15.77
CA ILE A 24 -20.15 7.23 -16.53
C ILE A 24 -20.10 6.17 -17.63
N MET A 25 -21.05 5.24 -17.61
CA MET A 25 -21.35 4.32 -18.71
C MET A 25 -22.56 4.86 -19.48
N TYR A 26 -22.32 5.73 -20.46
CA TYR A 26 -23.39 6.39 -21.22
C TYR A 26 -23.78 5.65 -22.49
N ASN A 27 -22.92 4.78 -23.03
CA ASN A 27 -23.18 4.04 -24.27
C ASN A 27 -22.55 2.64 -24.17
N PRO A 28 -23.20 1.67 -23.48
CA PRO A 28 -22.77 0.29 -23.43
C PRO A 28 -22.53 -0.31 -24.83
N SER A 29 -21.58 -1.23 -24.94
CA SER A 29 -21.45 -2.01 -26.18
C SER A 29 -22.62 -2.97 -26.34
N LYS A 30 -22.86 -3.42 -27.58
CA LYS A 30 -23.91 -4.43 -27.86
C LYS A 30 -23.69 -5.73 -27.08
N GLU A 31 -22.45 -6.08 -26.80
CA GLU A 31 -22.08 -7.26 -26.01
C GLU A 31 -22.32 -7.07 -24.52
N GLN A 32 -22.30 -5.83 -24.01
CA GLN A 32 -22.63 -5.51 -22.62
C GLN A 32 -24.13 -5.41 -22.37
N GLY A 33 -24.91 -5.10 -23.41
CA GLY A 33 -26.37 -5.07 -23.35
C GLY A 33 -26.96 -3.80 -23.93
N SER A 34 -28.27 -3.62 -23.75
CA SER A 34 -28.98 -2.42 -24.23
C SER A 34 -28.78 -1.24 -23.29
N ASP A 35 -28.63 -0.04 -23.85
CA ASP A 35 -28.57 1.25 -23.14
C ASP A 35 -29.68 1.36 -22.08
N SER A 36 -30.91 0.97 -22.45
CA SER A 36 -32.10 0.99 -21.58
C SER A 36 -31.99 0.28 -20.24
N TYR A 37 -30.99 -0.59 -20.03
CA TYR A 37 -30.81 -1.32 -18.77
C TYR A 37 -29.36 -1.34 -18.26
N ASN A 38 -28.40 -0.91 -19.07
CA ASN A 38 -26.97 -1.07 -18.84
C ASN A 38 -26.20 0.25 -18.74
N GLU A 39 -26.90 1.39 -18.80
CA GLU A 39 -26.36 2.68 -18.40
C GLU A 39 -26.24 2.81 -16.88
N TRP A 40 -25.20 3.50 -16.43
CA TRP A 40 -25.00 3.79 -15.01
C TRP A 40 -24.07 4.98 -14.80
N ILE A 41 -24.21 5.61 -13.63
CA ILE A 41 -23.35 6.68 -13.15
C ILE A 41 -22.80 6.29 -11.78
N GLU A 42 -21.50 6.49 -11.58
CA GLU A 42 -20.86 6.30 -10.29
C GLU A 42 -20.57 7.64 -9.60
N LEU A 43 -20.78 7.69 -8.30
CA LEU A 43 -20.31 8.74 -7.41
C LEU A 43 -19.14 8.25 -6.56
N PHE A 44 -18.17 9.14 -6.27
CA PHE A 44 -17.05 8.89 -5.36
C PHE A 44 -17.03 9.88 -4.21
N ASN A 45 -16.81 9.38 -2.99
CA ASN A 45 -16.53 10.20 -1.81
C ASN A 45 -15.02 10.30 -1.56
N PRO A 46 -14.34 11.37 -2.02
CA PRO A 46 -12.91 11.59 -1.77
C PRO A 46 -12.59 12.06 -0.35
N THR A 47 -13.62 12.31 0.47
CA THR A 47 -13.44 12.93 1.80
C THR A 47 -13.08 11.88 2.85
N ASN A 48 -12.66 12.36 4.03
CA ASN A 48 -12.39 11.50 5.18
C ASN A 48 -13.65 11.20 6.02
N ASP A 49 -14.80 11.77 5.66
CA ASP A 49 -16.06 11.65 6.39
C ASP A 49 -17.12 10.93 5.56
N SER A 50 -18.07 10.30 6.23
CA SER A 50 -19.22 9.70 5.53
C SER A 50 -20.17 10.80 5.07
N ILE A 51 -20.65 10.71 3.82
CA ILE A 51 -21.62 11.66 3.26
C ILE A 51 -22.99 10.98 3.19
N ASN A 52 -23.99 11.55 3.86
CA ASN A 52 -25.38 11.13 3.70
C ASN A 52 -25.99 11.87 2.50
N ILE A 53 -26.38 11.11 1.48
CA ILE A 53 -27.03 11.62 0.27
C ILE A 53 -28.54 11.39 0.24
N GLU A 54 -29.16 11.20 1.40
CA GLU A 54 -30.61 11.13 1.51
C GLU A 54 -31.27 12.39 0.92
N ASN A 55 -32.27 12.19 0.05
CA ASN A 55 -32.97 13.25 -0.68
C ASN A 55 -32.11 14.08 -1.65
N TRP A 56 -30.90 13.63 -2.00
CA TRP A 56 -30.14 14.23 -3.08
C TRP A 56 -30.77 13.87 -4.44
N THR A 57 -30.44 14.68 -5.45
CA THR A 57 -30.94 14.47 -6.81
C THR A 57 -29.81 14.41 -7.82
N LEU A 58 -29.94 13.56 -8.83
CA LEU A 58 -29.13 13.50 -10.02
C LEU A 58 -30.00 13.86 -11.23
N CYS A 59 -29.63 14.88 -11.99
CA CYS A 59 -30.41 15.39 -13.13
C CYS A 59 -31.86 15.80 -12.78
N GLY A 60 -32.09 16.14 -11.51
CA GLY A 60 -33.43 16.45 -10.99
C GLY A 60 -34.20 15.23 -10.46
N ASP A 61 -33.72 14.01 -10.71
CA ASP A 61 -34.31 12.78 -10.18
C ASP A 61 -33.78 12.48 -8.78
N LYS A 62 -34.66 12.11 -7.86
CA LYS A 62 -34.33 11.70 -6.50
C LYS A 62 -33.57 10.36 -6.50
N LEU A 63 -32.49 10.30 -5.73
CA LEU A 63 -31.75 9.07 -5.46
C LEU A 63 -32.43 8.26 -4.36
N ILE A 64 -32.64 6.96 -4.62
CA ILE A 64 -33.31 6.01 -3.73
C ILE A 64 -32.37 4.82 -3.47
N PRO A 65 -32.24 4.33 -2.22
CA PRO A 65 -31.37 3.20 -1.90
C PRO A 65 -31.79 1.89 -2.57
N GLY A 66 -30.79 1.15 -3.02
CA GLY A 66 -30.90 -0.12 -3.75
C GLY A 66 -30.97 0.07 -5.26
N TYR A 67 -30.84 -1.02 -6.00
CA TYR A 67 -31.13 -1.06 -7.45
C TYR A 67 -32.42 -1.81 -7.72
N VAL A 68 -33.15 -1.43 -8.78
CA VAL A 68 -34.34 -2.14 -9.23
C VAL A 68 -33.91 -3.21 -10.24
N ASN A 69 -34.15 -4.48 -9.95
CA ASN A 69 -33.81 -5.53 -10.90
C ASN A 69 -34.74 -5.53 -12.12
N HIS A 70 -34.19 -5.53 -13.33
CA HIS A 70 -34.99 -5.54 -14.55
C HIS A 70 -35.94 -6.75 -14.65
N THR A 71 -35.48 -7.95 -14.27
CA THR A 71 -36.24 -9.20 -14.46
C THR A 71 -37.54 -9.25 -13.64
N ASP A 72 -37.50 -8.81 -12.37
CA ASP A 72 -38.63 -8.98 -11.45
C ASP A 72 -39.11 -7.68 -10.77
N GLY A 73 -38.50 -6.54 -11.11
CA GLY A 73 -38.84 -5.22 -10.57
C GLY A 73 -38.56 -5.07 -9.07
N LYS A 74 -37.86 -6.02 -8.42
CA LYS A 74 -37.59 -5.94 -6.99
C LYS A 74 -36.37 -5.07 -6.71
N ILE A 75 -36.48 -4.27 -5.65
CA ILE A 75 -35.35 -3.52 -5.12
C ILE A 75 -34.42 -4.46 -4.35
N ARG A 76 -33.13 -4.42 -4.66
CA ARG A 76 -32.07 -5.19 -3.99
C ARG A 76 -31.00 -4.23 -3.46
N PHE A 77 -30.25 -4.64 -2.44
CA PHE A 77 -29.18 -3.84 -1.81
C PHE A 77 -29.62 -2.46 -1.29
N ASN A 78 -30.88 -2.33 -0.82
CA ASN A 78 -31.42 -1.11 -0.22
C ASN A 78 -30.94 -0.88 1.23
N LEU A 79 -29.62 -0.87 1.45
CA LEU A 79 -29.02 -0.89 2.78
C LEU A 79 -28.87 0.51 3.40
N THR A 80 -28.49 1.52 2.60
CA THR A 80 -28.11 2.85 3.11
C THR A 80 -28.08 3.89 2.00
N THR A 81 -28.14 5.17 2.39
CA THR A 81 -27.81 6.34 1.55
C THR A 81 -26.52 7.04 2.03
N ILE A 82 -25.74 6.38 2.88
CA ILE A 82 -24.49 6.91 3.42
C ILE A 82 -23.34 6.35 2.60
N VAL A 83 -22.62 7.22 1.88
CA VAL A 83 -21.41 6.87 1.13
C VAL A 83 -20.20 7.04 2.06
N PRO A 84 -19.51 5.95 2.46
CA PRO A 84 -18.38 6.05 3.39
C PRO A 84 -17.16 6.78 2.76
N PRO A 85 -16.18 7.20 3.59
CA PRO A 85 -14.91 7.77 3.12
C PRO A 85 -14.21 6.85 2.12
N GLY A 86 -13.76 7.40 0.98
CA GLY A 86 -13.04 6.66 -0.05
C GLY A 86 -13.87 5.55 -0.70
N LYS A 87 -15.20 5.60 -0.62
CA LYS A 87 -16.13 4.63 -1.21
C LYS A 87 -17.01 5.25 -2.28
N TYR A 88 -17.71 4.37 -2.98
CA TYR A 88 -18.45 4.65 -4.19
C TYR A 88 -19.94 4.42 -4.00
N ALA A 89 -20.75 5.07 -4.83
CA ALA A 89 -22.16 4.78 -5.00
C ALA A 89 -22.48 4.61 -6.48
N LEU A 90 -23.14 3.51 -6.84
CA LEU A 90 -23.54 3.22 -8.22
C LEU A 90 -25.02 3.52 -8.39
N ILE A 91 -25.36 4.34 -9.39
CA ILE A 91 -26.70 4.81 -9.69
C ILE A 91 -27.15 4.20 -11.01
N THR A 92 -28.27 3.49 -10.99
CA THR A 92 -28.86 2.83 -12.16
C THR A 92 -30.30 3.26 -12.39
N ASP A 93 -30.87 2.76 -13.48
CA ASP A 93 -32.28 2.93 -13.81
C ASP A 93 -33.21 2.49 -12.67
N GLY A 94 -34.32 3.23 -12.54
CA GLY A 94 -35.33 2.98 -11.53
C GLY A 94 -36.49 2.19 -12.09
N GLY A 95 -37.39 2.86 -12.81
CA GLY A 95 -38.65 2.27 -13.26
C GLY A 95 -38.50 1.17 -14.32
N THR A 96 -37.54 1.26 -15.24
CA THR A 96 -37.21 0.17 -16.19
C THR A 96 -36.46 -0.97 -15.52
N GLY A 97 -35.86 -0.70 -14.36
CA GLY A 97 -34.88 -1.56 -13.72
C GLY A 97 -33.57 -1.62 -14.49
N THR A 98 -32.61 -2.35 -13.94
CA THR A 98 -31.26 -2.46 -14.48
C THR A 98 -30.81 -3.92 -14.60
N GLU A 99 -29.91 -4.16 -15.55
CA GLU A 99 -29.13 -5.39 -15.72
C GLU A 99 -27.65 -5.20 -15.32
N VAL A 100 -27.27 -4.02 -14.82
CA VAL A 100 -25.88 -3.66 -14.54
C VAL A 100 -25.22 -4.63 -13.56
N TYR A 101 -25.98 -5.11 -12.57
CA TYR A 101 -25.48 -6.05 -11.56
C TYR A 101 -25.37 -7.49 -12.08
N GLU A 102 -25.94 -7.80 -13.23
CA GLU A 102 -25.76 -9.08 -13.94
C GLU A 102 -24.63 -9.00 -14.97
N ASN A 103 -24.51 -7.87 -15.67
CA ASN A 103 -23.63 -7.73 -16.83
C ASN A 103 -22.24 -7.14 -16.52
N PHE A 104 -22.10 -6.45 -15.39
CA PHE A 104 -20.84 -5.82 -14.97
C PHE A 104 -20.31 -6.42 -13.67
N ASN A 105 -18.98 -6.39 -13.52
CA ASN A 105 -18.33 -6.77 -12.27
C ASN A 105 -18.44 -5.61 -11.27
N VAL A 106 -19.61 -5.42 -10.68
CA VAL A 106 -19.86 -4.36 -9.69
C VAL A 106 -19.29 -4.76 -8.33
N ASN A 107 -18.52 -3.87 -7.69
CA ASN A 107 -18.15 -4.06 -6.30
C ASN A 107 -19.38 -3.94 -5.40
N LEU A 108 -19.84 -5.05 -4.83
CA LEU A 108 -21.02 -5.09 -3.96
C LEU A 108 -20.83 -4.38 -2.60
N SER A 109 -19.63 -3.85 -2.32
CA SER A 109 -19.39 -2.96 -1.19
C SER A 109 -19.69 -1.48 -1.50
N SER A 110 -19.97 -1.14 -2.77
CA SER A 110 -20.48 0.18 -3.15
C SER A 110 -21.94 0.34 -2.71
N VAL A 111 -22.36 1.60 -2.51
CA VAL A 111 -23.77 1.90 -2.22
C VAL A 111 -24.57 1.77 -3.52
N ALA A 112 -25.55 0.87 -3.56
CA ALA A 112 -26.48 0.76 -4.69
C ALA A 112 -27.58 1.82 -4.58
N LEU A 113 -27.86 2.51 -5.69
CA LEU A 113 -28.90 3.53 -5.80
C LEU A 113 -29.62 3.39 -7.14
N HIS A 114 -30.88 3.83 -7.17
CA HIS A 114 -31.61 4.07 -8.41
C HIS A 114 -32.27 5.43 -8.37
N THR A 115 -32.65 5.95 -9.54
CA THR A 115 -33.46 7.17 -9.63
C THR A 115 -34.94 6.84 -9.42
N ASN A 116 -35.74 7.83 -9.04
CA ASN A 116 -37.20 7.69 -8.99
C ASN A 116 -37.89 7.76 -10.37
N SER A 117 -37.10 7.85 -11.45
CA SER A 117 -37.53 7.91 -12.84
C SER A 117 -37.35 6.56 -13.52
N SER A 118 -37.95 6.37 -14.69
CA SER A 118 -37.79 5.13 -15.46
C SER A 118 -36.31 4.89 -15.78
N SER A 119 -35.69 5.86 -16.47
CA SER A 119 -34.26 5.82 -16.81
C SER A 119 -33.51 6.96 -16.14
N ILE A 120 -32.25 6.72 -15.76
CA ILE A 120 -31.39 7.73 -15.13
C ILE A 120 -31.27 8.96 -16.04
N CYS A 121 -31.53 10.15 -15.49
CA CYS A 121 -31.40 11.40 -16.24
C CYS A 121 -32.26 11.46 -17.53
N ASN A 122 -33.37 10.70 -17.60
CA ASN A 122 -34.19 10.49 -18.80
C ASN A 122 -33.48 9.72 -19.94
N GLY A 123 -32.52 8.88 -19.59
CA GLY A 123 -31.63 8.17 -20.52
C GLY A 123 -30.38 8.99 -20.80
N LEU A 124 -29.21 8.35 -20.73
CA LEU A 124 -27.97 9.02 -21.07
C LEU A 124 -27.89 9.18 -22.60
N SER A 125 -27.52 10.37 -23.03
CA SER A 125 -27.35 10.66 -24.45
C SER A 125 -26.04 10.08 -24.96
N ASN A 126 -26.08 9.38 -26.11
CA ASN A 126 -24.90 8.83 -26.80
C ASN A 126 -24.04 9.88 -27.52
N ASP A 127 -24.44 11.16 -27.52
CA ASP A 127 -23.68 12.25 -28.15
C ASP A 127 -23.18 13.25 -27.12
N PHE A 128 -24.09 13.91 -26.41
CA PHE A 128 -23.80 14.92 -25.41
C PHE A 128 -24.84 14.87 -24.29
N GLY A 129 -24.40 14.94 -23.04
CA GLY A 129 -25.29 14.99 -21.88
C GLY A 129 -24.75 15.86 -20.75
N GLU A 130 -25.69 16.37 -19.95
CA GLU A 130 -25.41 17.21 -18.78
C GLU A 130 -25.88 16.49 -17.52
N LEU A 131 -24.95 16.28 -16.58
CA LEU A 131 -25.23 15.63 -15.31
C LEU A 131 -25.10 16.66 -14.20
N SER A 132 -26.15 16.83 -13.39
CA SER A 132 -26.13 17.72 -12.23
C SER A 132 -26.45 16.95 -10.96
N LEU A 133 -25.50 16.93 -10.02
CA LEU A 133 -25.67 16.36 -8.70
C LEU A 133 -26.00 17.49 -7.72
N ARG A 134 -27.13 17.40 -7.02
CA ARG A 134 -27.56 18.40 -6.05
C ARG A 134 -27.86 17.75 -4.71
N ASN A 135 -27.56 18.46 -3.63
CA ASN A 135 -27.88 18.01 -2.29
C ASN A 135 -29.38 18.15 -1.97
N SER A 136 -29.76 17.77 -0.75
CA SER A 136 -31.15 17.85 -0.25
C SER A 136 -31.72 19.28 -0.19
N GLU A 137 -30.87 20.30 -0.21
CA GLU A 137 -31.26 21.73 -0.25
C GLU A 137 -31.34 22.26 -1.69
N GLY A 138 -31.05 21.44 -2.69
CA GLY A 138 -31.01 21.81 -4.11
C GLY A 138 -29.72 22.51 -4.54
N ILE A 139 -28.73 22.63 -3.65
CA ILE A 139 -27.41 23.22 -3.94
C ILE A 139 -26.66 22.29 -4.88
N LEU A 140 -26.10 22.86 -5.95
CA LEU A 140 -25.26 22.14 -6.90
C LEU A 140 -23.97 21.70 -6.21
N ILE A 141 -23.75 20.38 -6.17
CA ILE A 141 -22.55 19.75 -5.61
C ILE A 141 -21.55 19.49 -6.73
N ASP A 142 -21.96 18.80 -7.79
CA ASP A 142 -21.08 18.50 -8.90
C ASP A 142 -21.84 18.58 -10.24
N PHE A 143 -21.10 18.84 -11.30
CA PHE A 143 -21.63 19.02 -12.64
C PHE A 143 -20.66 18.51 -13.70
N VAL A 144 -21.17 17.80 -14.70
CA VAL A 144 -20.38 17.27 -15.82
C VAL A 144 -21.16 17.44 -17.11
N ASN A 145 -20.50 18.00 -18.12
CA ASN A 145 -20.98 17.99 -19.51
C ASN A 145 -20.12 17.03 -20.30
N TYR A 146 -20.60 15.79 -20.45
CA TYR A 146 -19.88 14.77 -21.18
C TYR A 146 -20.25 14.80 -22.66
N SER A 147 -19.34 14.28 -23.49
CA SER A 147 -19.49 14.22 -24.94
C SER A 147 -18.87 12.94 -25.46
N GLN A 148 -19.43 12.38 -26.54
CA GLN A 148 -18.87 11.22 -27.24
C GLN A 148 -17.43 11.42 -27.70
N SER A 149 -17.00 12.69 -27.87
CA SER A 149 -15.62 13.02 -28.20
C SER A 149 -14.61 12.62 -27.11
N TRP A 150 -15.07 12.32 -25.89
CA TRP A 150 -14.23 11.82 -24.79
C TRP A 150 -13.95 10.30 -24.87
N GLY A 151 -14.61 9.59 -25.79
CA GLY A 151 -14.50 8.13 -25.95
C GLY A 151 -15.65 7.38 -25.30
N ALA A 152 -15.48 6.07 -25.06
CA ALA A 152 -16.49 5.21 -24.43
C ALA A 152 -17.83 5.17 -25.17
N ASN A 153 -17.78 5.21 -26.51
CA ASN A 153 -18.93 5.37 -27.39
C ASN A 153 -19.35 4.02 -27.98
N GLY A 154 -19.89 3.12 -27.14
CA GLY A 154 -20.28 1.78 -27.57
C GLY A 154 -19.12 0.81 -27.80
N ASP A 155 -17.93 1.13 -27.28
CA ASP A 155 -16.71 0.31 -27.39
C ASP A 155 -16.43 -0.54 -26.13
N GLY A 156 -17.39 -0.54 -25.20
CA GLY A 156 -17.35 -1.31 -23.96
C GLY A 156 -16.58 -0.64 -22.82
N LYS A 157 -16.14 0.60 -23.00
CA LYS A 157 -15.49 1.40 -21.96
C LYS A 157 -16.46 2.39 -21.34
N THR A 158 -16.01 3.04 -20.28
CA THR A 158 -16.67 4.16 -19.60
C THR A 158 -15.83 5.43 -19.74
N ILE A 159 -16.38 6.59 -19.40
CA ILE A 159 -15.57 7.78 -19.13
C ILE A 159 -15.35 7.89 -17.61
N GLU A 160 -14.09 8.08 -17.22
CA GLU A 160 -13.62 8.13 -15.84
C GLU A 160 -13.02 9.51 -15.53
N ARG A 161 -13.22 9.99 -14.30
CA ARG A 161 -12.59 11.20 -13.77
C ARG A 161 -11.19 10.88 -13.20
N SER A 162 -10.20 11.71 -13.51
CA SER A 162 -8.84 11.62 -12.96
C SER A 162 -8.69 12.42 -11.65
N ASN A 163 -7.51 12.35 -11.02
CA ASN A 163 -7.16 13.14 -9.83
C ASN A 163 -7.05 14.64 -10.14
N SER A 164 -6.71 15.00 -11.38
CA SER A 164 -6.70 16.37 -11.88
C SER A 164 -8.09 16.87 -12.28
N SER A 165 -9.15 16.08 -12.04
CA SER A 165 -10.53 16.36 -12.49
C SER A 165 -10.67 16.43 -14.03
N GLU A 166 -9.73 15.82 -14.74
CA GLU A 166 -9.83 15.60 -16.20
C GLU A 166 -10.63 14.33 -16.47
N TRP A 167 -11.31 14.28 -17.62
CA TRP A 167 -12.10 13.13 -18.03
C TRP A 167 -11.43 12.40 -19.19
N ASN A 168 -11.39 11.08 -19.11
CA ASN A 168 -10.86 10.23 -20.18
C ASN A 168 -11.55 8.86 -20.17
N TYR A 169 -11.48 8.13 -21.27
CA TYR A 169 -12.05 6.78 -21.30
C TYR A 169 -11.26 5.82 -20.40
N SER A 170 -11.95 4.82 -19.86
CA SER A 170 -11.36 3.79 -19.01
C SER A 170 -10.31 2.96 -19.76
N ARG A 171 -9.29 2.53 -19.03
CA ARG A 171 -8.28 1.57 -19.50
C ARG A 171 -8.76 0.12 -19.38
N VAL A 172 -9.89 -0.10 -18.70
CA VAL A 172 -10.48 -1.40 -18.42
C VAL A 172 -11.82 -1.53 -19.15
N TYR A 173 -11.98 -2.61 -19.92
CA TYR A 173 -13.27 -2.97 -20.51
C TYR A 173 -14.29 -3.23 -19.39
N ASN A 174 -15.54 -2.80 -19.56
CA ASN A 174 -16.58 -2.72 -18.52
C ASN A 174 -16.38 -1.62 -17.47
N GLY A 175 -15.33 -0.80 -17.56
CA GLY A 175 -15.05 0.23 -16.56
C GLY A 175 -14.69 -0.35 -15.19
N THR A 176 -14.91 0.44 -14.14
CA THR A 176 -14.56 0.12 -12.75
C THR A 176 -15.71 0.31 -11.75
N PRO A 177 -16.94 -0.18 -12.01
CA PRO A 177 -18.08 0.10 -11.13
C PRO A 177 -17.88 -0.42 -9.70
N GLY A 178 -17.80 0.51 -8.77
CA GLY A 178 -17.54 0.35 -7.35
C GLY A 178 -16.07 0.16 -6.98
N PHE A 179 -15.14 0.39 -7.91
CA PHE A 179 -13.69 0.28 -7.76
C PHE A 179 -12.99 1.62 -8.07
N GLU A 180 -11.68 1.66 -7.85
CA GLU A 180 -10.87 2.83 -8.21
C GLU A 180 -10.73 2.94 -9.74
N ASN A 181 -10.97 4.14 -10.29
CA ASN A 181 -10.85 4.41 -11.73
C ASN A 181 -9.53 3.91 -12.29
N SER A 182 -9.60 3.26 -13.44
CA SER A 182 -8.43 2.71 -14.13
C SER A 182 -7.42 3.77 -14.59
N LEU A 183 -7.81 5.05 -14.66
CA LEU A 183 -6.88 6.17 -14.85
C LEU A 183 -5.84 6.32 -13.72
N PHE A 184 -6.11 5.80 -12.53
CA PHE A 184 -5.16 5.75 -11.40
C PHE A 184 -4.21 4.57 -11.45
N MET A 185 -4.56 3.53 -12.22
CA MET A 185 -3.66 2.41 -12.40
C MET A 185 -2.45 2.89 -13.20
N PRO A 186 -1.23 2.43 -12.88
CA PRO A 186 -0.07 2.74 -13.71
C PRO A 186 -0.38 2.28 -15.14
N THR A 187 -0.31 3.20 -16.10
CA THR A 187 -0.32 2.85 -17.51
C THR A 187 0.80 1.83 -17.68
N SER A 188 0.57 0.71 -18.35
CA SER A 188 1.61 -0.29 -18.60
C SER A 188 2.79 0.34 -19.34
N THR A 189 3.71 0.93 -18.58
CA THR A 189 4.98 1.46 -19.02
C THR A 189 5.91 0.27 -19.24
N THR A 190 6.47 0.21 -20.45
CA THR A 190 7.64 -0.56 -20.86
C THR A 190 8.46 -1.10 -19.70
N THR A 191 8.50 -2.43 -19.58
CA THR A 191 9.34 -3.18 -18.63
C THR A 191 10.79 -2.72 -18.77
N THR A 192 11.24 -1.88 -17.84
CA THR A 192 12.66 -1.54 -17.72
C THR A 192 13.27 -2.52 -16.72
N SER A 193 13.81 -3.62 -17.22
CA SER A 193 14.59 -4.55 -16.39
C SER A 193 15.90 -3.88 -16.01
N THR A 194 16.10 -3.58 -14.72
CA THR A 194 17.38 -3.07 -14.23
C THR A 194 18.14 -4.23 -13.58
N THR A 195 19.17 -4.71 -14.26
CA THR A 195 20.06 -5.76 -13.73
C THR A 195 21.20 -5.11 -12.96
N SER A 196 21.24 -5.30 -11.64
CA SER A 196 22.34 -4.85 -10.78
C SER A 196 23.19 -6.03 -10.32
N THR A 197 24.41 -6.15 -10.84
CA THR A 197 25.36 -7.18 -10.38
C THR A 197 26.23 -6.62 -9.27
N THR A 198 26.17 -7.21 -8.07
CA THR A 198 27.05 -6.83 -6.94
C THR A 198 27.97 -8.00 -6.58
N THR A 199 29.24 -7.91 -6.97
CA THR A 199 30.25 -8.91 -6.61
C THR A 199 30.81 -8.59 -5.21
N THR A 200 30.57 -9.46 -4.23
CA THR A 200 31.12 -9.30 -2.87
C THR A 200 32.15 -10.39 -2.56
N THR A 201 33.43 -10.06 -2.65
CA THR A 201 34.51 -11.00 -2.30
C THR A 201 34.70 -11.05 -0.77
N THR A 202 34.23 -12.11 -0.11
CA THR A 202 34.49 -12.33 1.32
C THR A 202 35.65 -13.29 1.50
N THR A 203 36.78 -12.83 2.04
CA THR A 203 37.93 -13.69 2.34
C THR A 203 37.90 -14.13 3.80
N THR A 204 37.63 -15.40 4.06
CA THR A 204 37.64 -15.97 5.42
C THR A 204 38.95 -16.71 5.67
N SER A 205 39.87 -16.12 6.44
CA SER A 205 41.08 -16.81 6.88
C SER A 205 40.83 -17.56 8.20
N THR A 206 40.86 -18.89 8.17
CA THR A 206 40.81 -19.71 9.39
C THR A 206 42.20 -20.22 9.75
N THR A 207 42.80 -19.71 10.82
CA THR A 207 44.07 -20.22 11.35
C THR A 207 43.80 -21.31 12.38
N SER A 208 44.04 -22.57 12.02
CA SER A 208 44.01 -23.69 12.96
C SER A 208 45.42 -23.98 13.48
N THR A 209 45.62 -23.87 14.79
CA THR A 209 46.91 -24.14 15.45
C THR A 209 46.84 -25.49 16.16
N THR A 210 47.59 -26.48 15.67
CA THR A 210 47.66 -27.80 16.32
C THR A 210 49.02 -27.93 17.02
N THR A 211 49.04 -27.85 18.35
CA THR A 211 50.24 -28.16 19.14
C THR A 211 50.30 -29.65 19.44
N LEU A 212 51.31 -30.35 18.92
CA LEU A 212 51.54 -31.76 19.23
C LEU A 212 51.86 -31.94 20.73
N PRO A 213 51.24 -32.89 21.43
CA PRO A 213 51.47 -33.08 22.86
C PRO A 213 52.87 -33.61 23.14
N ARG A 214 53.50 -33.05 24.17
CA ARG A 214 54.82 -33.42 24.70
C ARG A 214 54.83 -34.90 25.15
N PRO A 215 55.83 -35.71 24.77
CA PRO A 215 55.99 -37.03 25.36
C PRO A 215 56.35 -36.90 26.85
N ARG A 216 55.58 -37.56 27.73
CA ARG A 216 55.87 -37.63 29.17
C ARG A 216 57.23 -38.30 29.38
N ARG A 217 58.16 -37.65 30.08
CA ARG A 217 59.39 -38.30 30.59
C ARG A 217 59.50 -38.17 32.11
N ARG A 218 59.84 -39.32 32.72
CA ARG A 218 60.24 -39.49 34.12
C ARG A 218 61.58 -38.80 34.40
N HIS A 219 61.79 -38.47 35.67
CA HIS A 219 62.80 -37.57 36.24
C HIS A 219 64.28 -37.81 35.84
N HIS A 220 65.05 -36.72 36.03
CA HIS A 220 66.52 -36.59 36.10
C HIS A 220 67.31 -36.49 34.78
N TYR A 221 67.23 -35.34 34.07
CA TYR A 221 68.33 -34.72 33.28
C TYR A 221 67.97 -33.23 33.05
N PRO A 222 68.94 -32.31 32.79
CA PRO A 222 68.66 -30.88 32.62
C PRO A 222 67.86 -30.64 31.32
N PRO A 223 67.14 -29.51 31.19
CA PRO A 223 66.19 -29.30 30.11
C PRO A 223 66.91 -29.31 28.75
N ARG A 224 66.47 -30.19 27.84
CA ARG A 224 66.84 -30.18 26.42
C ARG A 224 65.99 -29.16 25.69
N ASP A 225 66.60 -28.34 24.83
CA ASP A 225 65.90 -27.39 23.96
C ASP A 225 64.76 -28.09 23.20
N THR A 226 63.54 -27.59 23.38
CA THR A 226 62.36 -28.07 22.68
C THR A 226 62.06 -27.17 21.50
N THR A 227 62.04 -27.74 20.29
CA THR A 227 61.50 -27.10 19.09
C THR A 227 60.00 -27.33 19.01
N SER A 228 59.24 -26.26 18.78
CA SER A 228 57.80 -26.30 18.50
C SER A 228 57.58 -25.96 17.03
N THR A 229 56.88 -26.83 16.30
CA THR A 229 56.49 -26.61 14.91
C THR A 229 55.03 -26.18 14.86
N THR A 230 54.76 -25.05 14.22
CA THR A 230 53.39 -24.53 14.04
C THR A 230 53.06 -24.51 12.55
N THR A 231 52.06 -25.29 12.16
CA THR A 231 51.50 -25.27 10.80
C THR A 231 50.27 -24.38 10.78
N SER A 232 50.19 -23.47 9.81
CA SER A 232 49.02 -22.59 9.61
C SER A 232 48.51 -22.75 8.17
N THR A 233 47.25 -23.16 8.04
CA THR A 233 46.58 -23.29 6.74
C THR A 233 45.66 -22.10 6.53
N THR A 234 45.71 -21.45 5.36
CA THR A 234 44.75 -20.40 5.00
C THR A 234 43.94 -20.84 3.78
N THR A 235 42.63 -20.90 3.93
CA THR A 235 41.70 -21.20 2.83
C THR A 235 41.02 -19.91 2.39
N ILE A 236 41.11 -19.54 1.12
CA ILE A 236 40.42 -18.36 0.59
C ILE A 236 39.23 -18.83 -0.26
N THR A 237 38.02 -18.63 0.25
CA THR A 237 36.78 -18.83 -0.52
C THR A 237 36.34 -17.51 -1.14
N THR A 238 35.89 -17.50 -2.38
CA THR A 238 35.29 -16.31 -3.02
C THR A 238 33.86 -16.64 -3.42
N THR A 239 32.89 -15.87 -2.94
CA THR A 239 31.46 -16.07 -3.25
C THR A 239 30.95 -14.93 -4.11
N THR A 240 30.41 -15.23 -5.29
CA THR A 240 29.80 -14.21 -6.16
C THR A 240 28.28 -14.33 -6.09
N THR A 241 27.61 -13.29 -5.63
CA THR A 241 26.14 -13.25 -5.54
C THR A 241 25.60 -12.34 -6.64
N THR A 242 24.79 -12.87 -7.55
CA THR A 242 24.11 -12.05 -8.57
C THR A 242 22.64 -11.92 -8.18
N THR A 243 22.18 -10.69 -7.96
CA THR A 243 20.77 -10.44 -7.61
C THR A 243 20.07 -9.77 -8.78
N THR A 244 19.11 -10.44 -9.38
CA THR A 244 18.28 -9.87 -10.44
C THR A 244 16.92 -9.53 -9.84
N SER A 245 16.63 -8.24 -9.76
CA SER A 245 15.33 -7.76 -9.28
C SER A 245 14.48 -7.37 -10.47
N THR A 246 13.32 -8.03 -10.61
CA THR A 246 12.32 -7.68 -11.61
C THR A 246 11.12 -7.14 -10.86
N THR A 247 10.87 -5.83 -11.00
CA THR A 247 9.75 -5.18 -10.35
C THR A 247 8.62 -5.02 -11.36
N THR A 248 7.51 -5.72 -11.13
CA THR A 248 6.27 -5.53 -11.88
C THR A 248 5.21 -5.11 -10.87
N SER A 249 4.56 -3.97 -11.11
CA SER A 249 3.72 -3.27 -10.13
C SER A 249 2.79 -4.20 -9.34
N SER A 250 2.91 -4.10 -8.01
CA SER A 250 2.35 -4.89 -6.90
C SER A 250 3.08 -6.17 -6.46
N THR A 251 4.02 -6.71 -7.25
CA THR A 251 4.80 -7.89 -6.85
C THR A 251 6.28 -7.74 -7.23
N THR A 252 7.15 -7.56 -6.24
CA THR A 252 8.60 -7.63 -6.46
C THR A 252 9.03 -9.09 -6.47
N THR A 253 9.42 -9.60 -7.64
CA THR A 253 10.06 -10.92 -7.74
C THR A 253 11.57 -10.71 -7.75
N THR A 254 12.21 -10.96 -6.61
CA THR A 254 13.67 -10.97 -6.48
C THR A 254 14.19 -12.38 -6.69
N THR A 255 14.89 -12.60 -7.79
CA THR A 255 15.61 -13.86 -8.02
C THR A 255 17.07 -13.63 -7.64
N THR A 256 17.50 -14.26 -6.53
CA THR A 256 18.91 -14.23 -6.10
C THR A 256 19.57 -15.52 -6.54
N THR A 257 20.57 -15.42 -7.42
CA THR A 257 21.38 -16.56 -7.83
C THR A 257 22.76 -16.41 -7.20
N THR A 258 23.06 -17.28 -6.23
CA THR A 258 24.38 -17.33 -5.58
C THR A 258 25.21 -18.43 -6.23
N THR A 259 26.30 -18.06 -6.89
CA THR A 259 27.25 -19.00 -7.48
C THR A 259 28.52 -19.01 -6.64
N THR A 260 28.79 -20.11 -5.96
CA THR A 260 30.02 -20.30 -5.19
C THR A 260 31.02 -21.08 -6.03
N THR A 261 32.12 -20.44 -6.43
CA THR A 261 33.23 -21.13 -7.10
C THR A 261 34.28 -21.53 -6.05
N ALA A 262 34.72 -22.78 -6.06
CA ALA A 262 35.54 -23.38 -5.00
C ALA A 262 36.95 -22.75 -4.86
N ALA A 263 37.43 -22.77 -3.62
CA ALA A 263 38.58 -22.07 -3.04
C ALA A 263 39.98 -22.47 -3.59
N LYS A 264 40.93 -21.53 -3.52
CA LYS A 264 42.38 -21.79 -3.64
C LYS A 264 42.96 -21.92 -2.23
N THR A 265 43.53 -23.08 -1.91
CA THR A 265 44.13 -23.38 -0.59
C THR A 265 45.64 -23.12 -0.62
N THR A 266 46.16 -22.39 0.36
CA THR A 266 47.61 -22.14 0.49
C THR A 266 48.05 -22.47 1.93
N THR A 267 49.06 -23.32 2.09
CA THR A 267 49.54 -23.81 3.41
C THR A 267 50.94 -23.29 3.69
N SER A 268 51.18 -22.75 4.88
CA SER A 268 52.50 -22.27 5.32
C SER A 268 52.88 -22.86 6.68
N THR A 269 54.15 -23.27 6.85
CA THR A 269 54.65 -23.89 8.08
C THR A 269 55.80 -23.06 8.64
N SER A 270 55.82 -22.81 9.96
CA SER A 270 56.92 -22.13 10.64
C SER A 270 57.40 -22.91 11.88
N THR A 271 58.69 -22.80 12.19
CA THR A 271 59.33 -23.51 13.31
C THR A 271 60.05 -22.49 14.20
N THR A 272 59.79 -22.51 15.50
CA THR A 272 60.44 -21.60 16.46
C THR A 272 61.27 -22.41 17.48
N ALA A 273 62.53 -22.02 17.68
CA ALA A 273 63.43 -22.56 18.71
C ALA A 273 63.71 -21.49 19.76
N THR A 274 63.67 -21.84 21.05
CA THR A 274 63.88 -20.88 22.16
C THR A 274 65.23 -21.17 22.81
N LEU A 275 66.15 -20.20 22.83
CA LEU A 275 67.43 -20.26 23.56
C LEU A 275 67.39 -19.31 24.77
N ARG A 276 67.79 -19.77 25.96
CA ARG A 276 67.81 -18.93 27.18
C ARG A 276 69.23 -18.43 27.51
N LYS A 277 69.32 -17.14 27.83
CA LYS A 277 70.54 -16.35 28.12
C LYS A 277 71.00 -16.56 29.57
N VAL A 278 72.32 -16.66 29.81
CA VAL A 278 72.94 -16.78 31.15
C VAL A 278 73.14 -15.39 31.78
N GLN A 279 72.94 -15.29 33.11
CA GLN A 279 72.88 -14.07 33.94
C GLN A 279 74.27 -13.58 34.42
N ALA A 280 74.45 -12.26 34.59
CA ALA A 280 75.53 -11.64 35.40
C ALA A 280 74.96 -10.43 36.21
N PRO A 281 75.59 -10.02 37.34
CA PRO A 281 74.89 -9.49 38.53
C PRO A 281 74.70 -7.96 38.61
N GLU A 282 73.77 -7.55 39.48
CA GLU A 282 73.27 -6.18 39.74
C GLU A 282 74.26 -5.20 40.41
N PRO A 283 73.94 -3.88 40.38
CA PRO A 283 74.24 -2.98 41.48
C PRO A 283 73.00 -2.29 42.10
N VAL A 284 73.22 -1.87 43.35
CA VAL A 284 72.31 -1.40 44.41
C VAL A 284 71.83 0.06 44.25
N GLY A 285 70.57 0.36 44.63
CA GLY A 285 70.13 1.74 44.94
C GLY A 285 68.61 1.98 45.08
N LYS A 286 68.13 2.13 46.33
CA LYS A 286 66.82 2.69 46.78
C LYS A 286 66.81 4.24 46.60
N ALA A 287 65.73 5.03 46.50
CA ALA A 287 64.27 4.93 46.69
C ALA A 287 63.58 6.19 46.09
N ILE A 288 62.24 6.17 45.88
CA ILE A 288 61.21 7.14 46.36
C ILE A 288 59.87 7.00 45.55
N SER A 289 58.75 7.12 46.29
CA SER A 289 57.28 7.02 46.08
C SER A 289 56.64 7.48 44.75
N SER A 290 55.51 6.92 44.27
CA SER A 290 54.08 7.21 44.65
C SER A 290 53.07 6.38 43.76
N PRO A 291 51.73 6.37 44.01
CA PRO A 291 50.85 5.19 43.79
C PRO A 291 49.89 5.18 42.56
N LYS A 292 49.17 4.04 42.45
CA LYS A 292 48.22 3.47 41.46
C LYS A 292 46.98 4.31 41.05
N GLU A 293 46.56 4.12 39.78
CA GLU A 293 45.17 4.14 39.25
C GLU A 293 45.09 3.12 38.07
N SER A 294 44.16 2.15 38.03
CA SER A 294 42.78 2.17 37.45
C SER A 294 42.77 2.42 35.93
N GLY A 295 42.24 1.60 35.01
CA GLY A 295 41.20 0.58 35.05
C GLY A 295 39.98 1.06 34.25
N SER A 296 39.90 0.77 32.94
CA SER A 296 38.70 1.05 32.13
C SER A 296 38.61 0.18 30.85
N ASP A 297 37.66 -0.76 30.85
CA ASP A 297 37.08 -1.46 29.69
C ASP A 297 35.67 -0.88 29.41
N MET A 298 35.36 -0.60 28.15
CA MET A 298 34.04 -0.21 27.60
C MET A 298 34.10 -0.44 26.07
N LEU A 299 33.08 -0.87 25.32
CA LEU A 299 31.70 -1.29 25.57
C LEU A 299 31.18 -1.86 24.21
N LEU A 300 30.38 -2.93 24.19
CA LEU A 300 29.59 -3.33 23.02
C LEU A 300 28.12 -3.44 23.45
N THR A 301 27.29 -2.50 22.99
CA THR A 301 25.89 -2.34 23.40
C THR A 301 24.97 -3.12 22.46
N ILE A 302 24.20 -4.07 23.02
CA ILE A 302 23.07 -4.75 22.37
C ILE A 302 21.78 -4.10 22.91
N ILE A 303 20.89 -3.66 22.01
CA ILE A 303 19.58 -3.06 22.32
C ILE A 303 18.52 -4.17 22.41
N PRO A 304 17.71 -4.28 23.50
CA PRO A 304 16.50 -5.09 23.49
C PRO A 304 15.23 -4.28 23.21
N ILE A 305 14.29 -4.96 22.56
CA ILE A 305 12.97 -4.55 22.09
C ILE A 305 12.03 -4.25 23.28
N LEU A 306 11.38 -3.09 23.26
CA LEU A 306 10.39 -2.65 24.25
C LEU A 306 8.97 -3.04 23.81
N PHE A 307 8.32 -3.94 24.57
CA PHE A 307 6.88 -4.17 24.53
C PHE A 307 6.18 -3.12 25.41
N LEU A 308 5.20 -2.40 24.87
CA LEU A 308 4.30 -1.53 25.65
C LEU A 308 2.94 -2.21 25.80
N ILE A 309 2.63 -2.57 27.04
CA ILE A 309 1.32 -3.03 27.51
C ILE A 309 0.52 -1.78 27.92
N ILE A 310 -0.69 -1.58 27.37
CA ILE A 310 -1.67 -0.66 27.94
C ILE A 310 -2.90 -1.48 28.35
N SER A 311 -3.21 -1.37 29.65
CA SER A 311 -4.33 -2.02 30.33
C SER A 311 -5.49 -1.05 30.53
N THR A 312 -6.68 -1.56 30.22
CA THR A 312 -8.04 -1.32 30.77
C THR A 312 -8.64 0.09 30.91
N GLY A 313 -9.84 0.22 30.34
CA GLY A 313 -10.87 1.21 30.68
C GLY A 313 -12.26 0.66 30.37
N TYR A 314 -12.85 -0.04 31.34
CA TYR A 314 -14.21 -0.59 31.32
C TYR A 314 -15.18 0.51 31.79
N LEU A 315 -16.24 0.82 31.04
CA LEU A 315 -17.43 1.49 31.57
C LEU A 315 -18.69 0.87 30.97
N THR A 316 -19.43 0.20 31.85
CA THR A 316 -20.81 -0.23 31.65
C THR A 316 -21.75 0.92 32.03
N SER A 317 -22.83 1.13 31.27
CA SER A 317 -23.99 1.85 31.77
C SER A 317 -25.29 1.18 31.34
N LYS A 318 -26.20 1.11 32.30
CA LYS A 318 -27.39 0.26 32.37
C LYS A 318 -28.56 0.86 31.60
N ARG A 319 -29.24 -0.06 30.91
CA ARG A 319 -30.66 -0.13 30.55
C ARG A 319 -31.60 0.60 31.53
N THR A 320 -32.49 1.45 31.01
CA THR A 320 -33.80 1.70 31.63
C THR A 320 -34.90 1.46 30.59
N LYS A 321 -35.79 0.51 30.90
CA LYS A 321 -37.10 0.35 30.27
C LYS A 321 -38.05 1.35 30.93
N LYS A 322 -38.89 2.04 30.16
CA LYS A 322 -40.16 2.57 30.67
C LYS A 322 -41.28 2.22 29.70
N LYS A 323 -42.29 1.56 30.26
CA LYS A 323 -43.49 1.03 29.61
C LYS A 323 -44.62 2.06 29.80
N LYS A 324 -45.43 2.22 28.75
CA LYS A 324 -46.90 2.45 28.73
C LYS A 324 -47.48 3.72 29.37
N GLY A 325 -48.19 4.49 28.55
CA GLY A 325 -49.22 5.45 28.93
C GLY A 325 -50.22 5.61 27.78
N HIS A 326 -51.33 4.90 27.88
CA HIS A 326 -52.54 5.01 27.07
C HIS A 326 -53.47 6.02 27.78
N ARG A 327 -54.12 6.93 27.04
CA ARG A 327 -55.36 7.63 27.43
C ARG A 327 -55.92 8.40 26.22
N ASP A 328 -57.07 7.95 25.76
CA ASP A 328 -58.30 8.68 25.41
C ASP A 328 -58.18 10.16 25.03
N LEU A 329 -58.45 10.48 23.76
CA LEU A 329 -59.62 11.22 23.26
C LEU A 329 -59.54 11.35 21.73
#